data_AF-A0A3A8H5Q3-F1
#
_entry.id   AF-A0A3A8H5Q3-F1
#
_cell.length_a   1.000
_cell.length_b   1.000
_cell.length_c   1.000
_cell.angle_alpha   90.00
_cell.angle_beta   90.00
_cell.angle_gamma   90.00
#
_symmetry.space_group_name_H-M   'P 1'
#
loop_
_entity.id
_entity.type
_entity.pdbx_description
1 polymer ?
#
loop_
_entity_poly.entity_id
_entity_poly.type
_entity_poly.pdbx_seq_one_letter_code
_entity_poly.pdbx_strand_id
1 'polypeptide(L)'
;MTLESHSFRRAVALLCAALMCSACAGSRPVPAAVEPAVRRVDSGRTQWVLRPSEAYDALCLLNLLRGDAFYTRFHPAEFQRFSALLGTREQAALAHLTERVSKQGGKMVGPFLTLVFSVTGATTVEALAATVADDAAWSRMRADFLATSYGQEDGFAEMEDVRGDLGVLLAFLTRVEFPRIWRAEYLPQVEQAIAGLAAKVAPHDVVGWNEAVLGRELQVPALSAHVLKFAKPHGIRVTGWNFLTDATYPADVTVKTAVHELLHPPFTREGELDAKLSALEADPYFQRLVREHDPAFGYTSARGLTEEDCAEAIDVYVSEREGLLRNREGRPLTGAEFFRAHDDGMHVLAFVLYEELKRAGPSREGTYEAFLLGLFERGVLEPGGLERRFRASPGHYPVKALGEAAAP
;
A
#
# COMPACT_ATOMS: atom_id res chain seq x y z
N MET A 1 53.99 18.09 22.95
CA MET A 1 54.12 16.63 22.77
C MET A 1 53.26 16.24 21.59
N THR A 2 53.88 16.17 20.42
CA THR A 2 53.27 15.76 19.15
C THR A 2 53.91 14.43 18.77
N LEU A 3 53.12 13.36 18.81
CA LEU A 3 53.52 12.02 18.36
C LEU A 3 52.50 11.57 17.32
N GLU A 4 52.60 12.11 16.10
CA GLU A 4 52.06 11.43 14.93
C GLU A 4 53.09 10.40 14.48
N SER A 5 52.81 9.12 14.76
CA SER A 5 53.72 8.05 14.35
C SER A 5 53.57 7.76 12.86
N HIS A 6 54.70 7.54 12.18
CA HIS A 6 54.78 7.16 10.76
C HIS A 6 53.97 5.88 10.41
N SER A 7 53.60 5.08 11.40
CA SER A 7 52.78 3.87 11.25
C SER A 7 51.32 4.18 10.92
N PHE A 8 50.79 5.32 11.40
CA PHE A 8 49.40 5.72 11.14
C PHE A 8 49.20 6.19 9.69
N ARG A 9 50.19 6.90 9.12
CA ARG A 9 50.16 7.34 7.71
C ARG A 9 50.30 6.19 6.72
N ARG A 10 50.99 5.09 7.09
CA ARG A 10 51.06 3.87 6.27
C ARG A 10 49.76 3.04 6.30
N ALA A 11 49.08 2.99 7.45
CA ALA A 11 47.79 2.31 7.58
C ALA A 11 46.68 3.02 6.76
N VAL A 12 46.67 4.35 6.74
CA VAL A 12 45.72 5.14 5.93
C VAL A 12 46.03 5.03 4.43
N ALA A 13 47.30 5.00 4.03
CA ALA A 13 47.68 4.82 2.63
C ALA A 13 47.33 3.43 2.07
N LEU A 14 47.43 2.36 2.88
CA LEU A 14 47.02 1.00 2.51
C LEU A 14 45.49 0.85 2.45
N LEU A 15 44.74 1.56 3.30
CA LEU A 15 43.28 1.58 3.27
C LEU A 15 42.73 2.33 2.04
N CYS A 16 43.38 3.43 1.64
CA CYS A 16 43.03 4.16 0.41
C CYS A 16 43.39 3.36 -0.87
N ALA A 17 44.47 2.58 -0.86
CA ALA A 17 44.80 1.69 -1.97
C ALA A 17 43.84 0.49 -2.09
N ALA A 18 43.34 -0.04 -0.98
CA ALA A 18 42.32 -1.11 -0.98
C ALA A 18 40.93 -0.62 -1.44
N LEU A 19 40.60 0.66 -1.21
CA LEU A 19 39.36 1.27 -1.69
C LEU A 19 39.42 1.69 -3.17
N MET A 20 40.60 1.99 -3.72
CA MET A 20 40.75 2.30 -5.16
C MET A 20 40.94 1.07 -6.06
N CYS A 21 41.36 -0.09 -5.51
CA CYS A 21 41.45 -1.34 -6.29
C CYS A 21 40.11 -2.07 -6.50
N SER A 22 39.00 -1.58 -5.93
CA SER A 22 37.65 -2.08 -6.25
C SER A 22 37.03 -1.42 -7.49
N ALA A 23 37.68 -0.40 -8.07
CA ALA A 23 37.23 0.28 -9.28
C ALA A 23 37.63 -0.42 -10.60
N CYS A 24 38.37 -1.53 -10.51
CA CYS A 24 38.61 -2.46 -11.62
C CYS A 24 37.78 -3.74 -11.43
N ALA A 25 36.52 -3.62 -11.02
CA ALA A 25 35.55 -4.68 -11.26
C ALA A 25 35.32 -4.72 -12.77
N GLY A 26 36.09 -5.57 -13.45
CA GLY A 26 35.87 -5.90 -14.85
C GLY A 26 34.39 -6.13 -15.10
N SER A 27 33.93 -5.64 -16.25
CA SER A 27 32.59 -5.84 -16.79
C SER A 27 32.15 -7.29 -16.59
N ARG A 28 31.50 -7.57 -15.45
CA ARG A 28 30.83 -8.86 -15.27
C ARG A 28 29.80 -8.91 -16.40
N PRO A 29 29.82 -9.95 -17.24
CA PRO A 29 28.82 -10.09 -18.28
C PRO A 29 27.45 -9.99 -17.61
N VAL A 30 26.63 -9.07 -18.12
CA VAL A 30 25.24 -8.95 -17.71
C VAL A 30 24.63 -10.34 -17.95
N PRO A 31 24.12 -11.03 -16.90
CA PRO A 31 23.40 -12.26 -17.10
C PRO A 31 22.35 -12.03 -18.17
N ALA A 32 22.17 -12.99 -19.08
CA ALA A 32 21.11 -12.91 -20.08
C ALA A 32 19.78 -12.52 -19.41
N ALA A 33 18.94 -11.74 -20.07
CA ALA A 33 17.64 -11.32 -19.55
C ALA A 33 16.79 -12.56 -19.24
N VAL A 34 16.86 -13.04 -18.00
CA VAL A 34 15.95 -14.04 -17.48
C VAL A 34 14.66 -13.29 -17.18
N GLU A 35 13.58 -13.67 -17.86
CA GLU A 35 12.28 -13.13 -17.52
C GLU A 35 11.97 -13.41 -16.05
N PRO A 36 11.47 -12.42 -15.29
CA PRO A 36 11.20 -12.62 -13.88
C PRO A 36 10.21 -13.75 -13.64
N ALA A 37 10.47 -14.59 -12.64
CA ALA A 37 9.66 -15.77 -12.38
C ALA A 37 8.25 -15.41 -11.87
N VAL A 38 7.23 -15.97 -12.54
CA VAL A 38 5.82 -15.89 -12.12
C VAL A 38 5.41 -17.22 -11.50
N ARG A 39 4.80 -17.16 -10.30
CA ARG A 39 4.22 -18.34 -9.64
C ARG A 39 2.69 -18.24 -9.64
N ARG A 40 2.04 -19.34 -10.02
CA ARG A 40 0.58 -19.48 -9.97
C ARG A 40 0.21 -20.53 -8.95
N VAL A 41 -0.80 -20.25 -8.13
CA VAL A 41 -1.27 -21.14 -7.07
C VAL A 41 -2.79 -21.07 -7.02
N ASP A 42 -3.45 -22.21 -7.10
CA ASP A 42 -4.90 -22.30 -7.01
C ASP A 42 -5.35 -22.62 -5.59
N SER A 43 -6.38 -21.94 -5.10
CA SER A 43 -7.00 -22.14 -3.80
C SER A 43 -8.50 -21.85 -3.86
N GLY A 44 -9.33 -22.88 -4.05
CA GLY A 44 -10.77 -22.72 -4.17
C GLY A 44 -11.16 -21.77 -5.32
N ARG A 45 -11.79 -20.63 -5.01
CA ARG A 45 -12.13 -19.56 -5.97
C ARG A 45 -10.94 -18.68 -6.33
N THR A 46 -9.89 -18.69 -5.54
CA THR A 46 -8.73 -17.83 -5.71
C THR A 46 -7.68 -18.45 -6.62
N GLN A 47 -7.36 -17.78 -7.72
CA GLN A 47 -6.16 -18.06 -8.53
C GLN A 47 -5.09 -17.00 -8.23
N TRP A 48 -4.12 -17.34 -7.38
CA TRP A 48 -3.02 -16.45 -7.03
C TRP A 48 -1.99 -16.37 -8.16
N VAL A 49 -1.52 -15.16 -8.47
CA VAL A 49 -0.38 -14.92 -9.37
C VAL A 49 0.65 -14.04 -8.67
N LEU A 50 1.69 -14.67 -8.14
CA LEU A 50 2.79 -13.99 -7.46
C LEU A 50 3.89 -13.65 -8.47
N ARG A 51 4.30 -12.39 -8.53
CA ARG A 51 5.33 -11.93 -9.49
C ARG A 51 6.13 -10.74 -8.96
N PRO A 52 7.39 -10.55 -9.39
CA PRO A 52 8.14 -9.33 -9.12
C PRO A 52 7.72 -8.19 -10.08
N SER A 53 8.15 -6.95 -9.82
CA SER A 53 7.99 -5.83 -10.77
C SER A 53 9.08 -4.77 -10.59
N GLU A 54 9.94 -4.60 -11.60
CA GLU A 54 10.98 -3.56 -11.63
C GLU A 54 10.34 -2.16 -11.65
N ALA A 55 9.29 -1.98 -12.45
CA ALA A 55 8.56 -0.71 -12.55
C ALA A 55 7.97 -0.27 -11.19
N TYR A 56 7.32 -1.17 -10.45
CA TYR A 56 6.73 -0.80 -9.17
C TYR A 56 7.81 -0.56 -8.10
N ASP A 57 8.88 -1.35 -8.07
CA ASP A 57 10.02 -1.07 -7.18
C ASP A 57 10.67 0.28 -7.48
N ALA A 58 10.75 0.68 -8.76
CA ALA A 58 11.25 1.99 -9.17
C ALA A 58 10.37 3.13 -8.63
N LEU A 59 9.05 3.05 -8.78
CA LEU A 59 8.11 4.06 -8.28
C LEU A 59 8.13 4.14 -6.74
N CYS A 60 8.21 3.01 -6.06
CA CYS A 60 8.37 2.96 -4.60
C CYS A 60 9.72 3.52 -4.13
N LEU A 61 10.80 3.30 -4.88
CA LEU A 61 12.10 3.90 -4.60
C LEU A 61 12.05 5.43 -4.71
N LEU A 62 11.31 6.00 -5.67
CA LEU A 62 11.13 7.46 -5.74
C LEU A 62 10.48 8.01 -4.46
N ASN A 63 9.53 7.27 -3.88
CA ASN A 63 8.94 7.65 -2.60
C ASN A 63 9.95 7.60 -1.45
N LEU A 64 10.81 6.56 -1.40
CA LEU A 64 11.90 6.47 -0.42
C LEU A 64 12.88 7.64 -0.54
N LEU A 65 13.21 8.06 -1.76
CA LEU A 65 14.18 9.12 -2.04
C LEU A 65 13.72 10.52 -1.63
N ARG A 66 12.43 10.70 -1.30
CA ARG A 66 11.92 11.94 -0.69
C ARG A 66 12.51 12.21 0.70
N GLY A 67 13.09 11.20 1.35
CA GLY A 67 13.79 11.36 2.63
C GLY A 67 12.88 11.46 3.84
N ASP A 68 11.61 11.09 3.72
CA ASP A 68 10.67 11.04 4.83
C ASP A 68 11.08 9.94 5.84
N ALA A 69 11.20 10.31 7.11
CA ALA A 69 11.62 9.44 8.20
C ALA A 69 10.70 8.21 8.36
N PHE A 70 9.42 8.35 8.01
CA PHE A 70 8.46 7.26 8.04
C PHE A 70 8.86 6.10 7.12
N TYR A 71 9.42 6.40 5.94
CA TYR A 71 9.83 5.42 4.93
C TYR A 71 11.31 5.02 5.06
N THR A 72 12.19 5.99 5.28
CA THR A 72 13.65 5.74 5.29
C THR A 72 14.10 4.78 6.40
N ARG A 73 13.35 4.69 7.51
CA ARG A 73 13.62 3.72 8.58
C ARG A 73 13.54 2.25 8.13
N PHE A 74 12.80 1.94 7.07
CA PHE A 74 12.66 0.57 6.56
C PHE A 74 13.77 0.17 5.58
N HIS A 75 14.36 1.16 4.89
CA HIS A 75 15.39 0.95 3.87
C HIS A 75 16.54 1.97 4.02
N PRO A 76 17.19 2.06 5.19
CA PRO A 76 18.16 3.13 5.45
C PRO A 76 19.41 3.01 4.55
N ALA A 77 19.84 1.79 4.25
CA ALA A 77 21.01 1.55 3.40
C ALA A 77 20.72 1.94 1.94
N GLU A 78 19.56 1.57 1.41
CA GLU A 78 19.16 1.92 0.05
C GLU A 78 18.89 3.42 -0.07
N PHE A 79 18.26 4.05 0.92
CA PHE A 79 18.12 5.50 0.96
C PHE A 79 19.48 6.19 0.90
N GLN A 80 20.44 5.81 1.76
CA GLN A 80 21.79 6.39 1.75
C GLN A 80 22.50 6.18 0.40
N ARG A 81 22.41 4.97 -0.17
CA ARG A 81 23.04 4.62 -1.44
C ARG A 81 22.54 5.49 -2.59
N PHE A 82 21.23 5.59 -2.77
CA PHE A 82 20.65 6.27 -3.93
C PHE A 82 20.53 7.78 -3.73
N SER A 83 20.25 8.26 -2.51
CA SER A 83 20.17 9.71 -2.24
C SER A 83 21.51 10.42 -2.45
N ALA A 84 22.63 9.76 -2.15
CA ALA A 84 23.96 10.28 -2.40
C ALA A 84 24.28 10.53 -3.89
N LEU A 85 23.48 9.97 -4.81
CA LEU A 85 23.66 10.09 -6.26
C LEU A 85 22.75 11.16 -6.89
N LEU A 86 21.83 11.74 -6.11
CA LEU A 86 20.93 12.78 -6.57
C LEU A 86 21.72 14.07 -6.86
N GLY A 87 21.55 14.62 -8.05
CA GLY A 87 22.00 15.96 -8.39
C GLY A 87 20.95 17.01 -8.02
N THR A 88 21.29 18.28 -8.23
CA THR A 88 20.38 19.40 -7.95
C THR A 88 19.07 19.30 -8.74
N ARG A 89 19.13 18.80 -9.97
CA ARG A 89 17.94 18.68 -10.83
C ARG A 89 16.98 17.61 -10.31
N GLU A 90 17.49 16.46 -9.89
CA GLU A 90 16.69 15.39 -9.31
C GLU A 90 16.10 15.77 -7.95
N GLN A 91 16.87 16.50 -7.12
CA GLN A 91 16.39 17.02 -5.84
C GLN A 91 15.23 18.00 -6.05
N ALA A 92 15.34 18.91 -7.02
CA ALA A 92 14.27 19.83 -7.37
C ALA A 92 13.02 19.10 -7.88
N ALA A 93 13.20 18.09 -8.73
CA ALA A 93 12.11 17.25 -9.24
C ALA A 93 11.39 16.48 -8.13
N LEU A 94 12.13 15.86 -7.19
CA LEU A 94 11.55 15.19 -6.02
C LEU A 94 10.79 16.17 -5.10
N ALA A 95 11.33 17.37 -4.91
CA ALA A 95 10.69 18.40 -4.10
C ALA A 95 9.38 18.87 -4.73
N HIS A 96 9.35 19.14 -6.04
CA HIS A 96 8.13 19.54 -6.73
C HIS A 96 7.08 18.42 -6.78
N LEU A 97 7.50 17.19 -7.07
CA LEU A 97 6.63 16.01 -6.98
C LEU A 97 5.99 15.88 -5.59
N THR A 98 6.79 16.04 -4.53
CA THR A 98 6.30 15.99 -3.14
C THR A 98 5.31 17.12 -2.85
N GLU A 99 5.61 18.33 -3.30
CA GLU A 99 4.76 19.50 -3.10
C GLU A 99 3.39 19.32 -3.78
N ARG A 100 3.36 18.97 -5.07
CA ARG A 100 2.11 18.83 -5.83
C ARG A 100 1.28 17.64 -5.35
N VAL A 101 1.86 16.44 -5.31
CA VAL A 101 1.09 15.21 -5.03
C VAL A 101 0.76 15.07 -3.54
N SER A 102 1.72 15.36 -2.66
CA SER A 102 1.54 15.08 -1.23
C SER A 102 0.90 16.23 -0.48
N LYS A 103 1.48 17.44 -0.55
CA LYS A 103 1.01 18.55 0.29
C LYS A 103 -0.23 19.22 -0.26
N GLN A 104 -0.32 19.36 -1.58
CA GLN A 104 -1.43 20.03 -2.23
C GLN A 104 -2.53 19.04 -2.61
N GLY A 105 -2.15 17.88 -3.16
CA GLY A 105 -3.07 16.81 -3.51
C GLY A 105 -3.51 15.92 -2.34
N GLY A 106 -2.81 15.99 -1.19
CA GLY A 106 -3.13 15.16 -0.02
C GLY A 106 -2.84 13.67 -0.19
N LYS A 107 -2.03 13.27 -1.19
CA LYS A 107 -1.81 11.87 -1.56
C LYS A 107 -0.47 11.32 -1.10
N MET A 108 -0.41 10.01 -0.85
CA MET A 108 0.87 9.33 -0.67
C MET A 108 1.56 9.12 -2.02
N VAL A 109 2.73 9.74 -2.24
CA VAL A 109 3.41 9.74 -3.55
C VAL A 109 3.63 8.34 -4.11
N GLY A 110 4.25 7.43 -3.36
CA GLY A 110 4.51 6.06 -3.83
C GLY A 110 3.24 5.31 -4.27
N PRO A 111 2.28 5.09 -3.36
CA PRO A 111 1.00 4.47 -3.67
C PRO A 111 0.26 5.12 -4.85
N PHE A 112 0.23 6.46 -4.89
CA PHE A 112 -0.44 7.19 -5.96
C PHE A 112 0.23 6.97 -7.33
N LEU A 113 1.57 7.06 -7.39
CA LEU A 113 2.30 6.82 -8.64
C LEU A 113 2.08 5.38 -9.13
N THR A 114 2.17 4.39 -8.25
CA THR A 114 1.94 2.99 -8.63
C THR A 114 0.52 2.75 -9.12
N LEU A 115 -0.47 3.41 -8.51
CA LEU A 115 -1.86 3.32 -8.94
C LEU A 115 -2.05 3.92 -10.34
N VAL A 116 -1.58 5.14 -10.59
CA VAL A 116 -1.75 5.80 -11.90
C VAL A 116 -1.01 5.03 -12.99
N PHE A 117 0.26 4.63 -12.77
CA PHE A 117 1.02 3.90 -13.78
C PHE A 117 0.52 2.47 -14.01
N SER A 118 -0.29 1.90 -13.11
CA SER A 118 -0.75 0.51 -13.27
C SER A 118 -1.61 0.27 -14.51
N VAL A 119 -2.30 1.30 -15.02
CA VAL A 119 -3.10 1.18 -16.27
C VAL A 119 -2.24 1.02 -17.51
N THR A 120 -0.94 1.32 -17.44
CA THR A 120 -0.03 1.26 -18.59
C THR A 120 0.48 -0.16 -18.88
N GLY A 121 0.41 -1.05 -17.89
CA GLY A 121 1.05 -2.37 -17.96
C GLY A 121 2.58 -2.33 -18.00
N ALA A 122 3.22 -1.19 -17.71
CA ALA A 122 4.68 -1.07 -17.69
C ALA A 122 5.32 -1.98 -16.64
N THR A 123 6.32 -2.76 -17.04
CA THR A 123 7.04 -3.69 -16.15
C THR A 123 8.48 -3.28 -15.86
N THR A 124 9.03 -2.30 -16.57
CA THR A 124 10.42 -1.82 -16.41
C THR A 124 10.50 -0.30 -16.33
N VAL A 125 11.63 0.23 -15.85
CA VAL A 125 11.91 1.68 -15.82
C VAL A 125 11.86 2.27 -17.23
N GLU A 126 12.36 1.55 -18.24
CA GLU A 126 12.35 2.03 -19.62
C GLU A 126 10.92 2.16 -20.16
N ALA A 127 10.01 1.26 -19.81
CA ALA A 127 8.60 1.34 -20.19
C ALA A 127 7.87 2.50 -19.49
N LEU A 128 8.18 2.76 -18.21
CA LEU A 128 7.70 3.95 -17.50
C LEU A 128 8.20 5.23 -18.20
N ALA A 129 9.49 5.29 -18.53
CA ALA A 129 10.09 6.45 -19.18
C ALA A 129 9.51 6.70 -20.58
N ALA A 130 9.26 5.63 -21.34
CA ALA A 130 8.60 5.71 -22.64
C ALA A 130 7.18 6.28 -22.52
N THR A 131 6.43 5.89 -21.49
CA THR A 131 5.08 6.43 -21.23
C THR A 131 5.12 7.93 -20.92
N VAL A 132 6.08 8.38 -20.10
CA VAL A 132 6.23 9.80 -19.76
C VAL A 132 6.67 10.63 -20.96
N ALA A 133 7.56 10.10 -21.80
CA ALA A 133 8.14 10.83 -22.93
C ALA A 133 7.19 10.97 -24.13
N ASP A 134 6.27 10.02 -24.34
CA ASP A 134 5.37 10.00 -25.50
C ASP A 134 4.00 10.61 -25.17
N ASP A 135 3.60 11.67 -25.87
CA ASP A 135 2.33 12.37 -25.64
C ASP A 135 1.11 11.47 -25.86
N ALA A 136 1.18 10.55 -26.82
CA ALA A 136 0.08 9.65 -27.10
C ALA A 136 -0.05 8.58 -26.01
N ALA A 137 1.06 8.03 -25.49
CA ALA A 137 1.07 7.10 -24.37
C ALA A 137 0.59 7.76 -23.08
N TRP A 138 1.05 8.98 -22.80
CA TRP A 138 0.59 9.75 -21.66
C TRP A 138 -0.91 10.04 -21.71
N SER A 139 -1.43 10.45 -22.87
CA SER A 139 -2.86 10.69 -23.10
C SER A 139 -3.70 9.41 -22.95
N ARG A 140 -3.17 8.25 -23.37
CA ARG A 140 -3.84 6.95 -23.13
C ARG A 140 -3.87 6.60 -21.65
N MET A 141 -2.74 6.74 -20.94
CA MET A 141 -2.68 6.53 -19.50
C MET A 141 -3.71 7.38 -18.76
N ARG A 142 -3.88 8.65 -19.17
CA ARG A 142 -4.93 9.53 -18.65
C ARG A 142 -6.32 8.95 -18.83
N ALA A 143 -6.68 8.62 -20.08
CA ALA A 143 -8.00 8.10 -20.41
C ALA A 143 -8.29 6.80 -19.64
N ASP A 144 -7.31 5.90 -19.60
CA ASP A 144 -7.44 4.61 -18.94
C ASP A 144 -7.56 4.76 -17.42
N PHE A 145 -6.78 5.68 -16.80
CA PHE A 145 -6.89 5.96 -15.36
C PHE A 145 -8.24 6.57 -14.99
N LEU A 146 -8.74 7.54 -15.76
CA LEU A 146 -10.04 8.18 -15.53
C LEU A 146 -11.21 7.23 -15.75
N ALA A 147 -11.03 6.14 -16.51
CA ALA A 147 -12.02 5.09 -16.68
C ALA A 147 -12.10 4.12 -15.48
N THR A 148 -11.17 4.21 -14.52
CA THR A 148 -11.18 3.36 -13.32
C THR A 148 -12.07 3.93 -12.22
N SER A 149 -12.43 3.11 -11.23
CA SER A 149 -13.12 3.57 -10.01
C SER A 149 -12.31 4.55 -9.17
N TYR A 150 -10.99 4.62 -9.39
CA TYR A 150 -10.07 5.52 -8.69
C TYR A 150 -9.82 6.82 -9.46
N GLY A 151 -10.23 6.87 -10.74
CA GLY A 151 -9.98 7.97 -11.63
C GLY A 151 -10.71 9.23 -11.20
N GLN A 152 -9.95 10.28 -10.88
CA GLN A 152 -10.47 11.62 -10.66
C GLN A 152 -9.68 12.62 -11.49
N GLU A 153 -10.37 13.60 -12.05
CA GLU A 153 -9.80 14.59 -12.98
C GLU A 153 -8.71 15.44 -12.31
N ASP A 154 -8.93 15.82 -11.05
CA ASP A 154 -7.97 16.55 -10.22
C ASP A 154 -6.73 15.70 -9.91
N GLY A 155 -6.92 14.40 -9.64
CA GLY A 155 -5.83 13.45 -9.46
C GLY A 155 -4.90 13.39 -10.67
N PHE A 156 -5.45 13.34 -11.89
CA PHE A 156 -4.59 13.32 -13.07
C PHE A 156 -3.98 14.68 -13.39
N ALA A 157 -4.64 15.80 -13.07
CA ALA A 157 -4.06 17.13 -13.24
C ALA A 157 -2.75 17.30 -12.44
N GLU A 158 -2.66 16.73 -11.23
CA GLU A 158 -1.41 16.70 -10.47
C GLU A 158 -0.30 15.93 -11.18
N MET A 159 -0.64 14.84 -11.88
CA MET A 159 0.32 14.07 -12.69
C MET A 159 0.82 14.85 -13.90
N GLU A 160 -0.07 15.61 -14.57
CA GLU A 160 0.31 16.49 -15.68
C GLU A 160 1.37 17.51 -15.25
N ASP A 161 1.16 18.15 -14.10
CA ASP A 161 2.07 19.18 -13.59
C ASP A 161 3.47 18.66 -13.27
N VAL A 162 3.58 17.39 -12.90
CA VAL A 162 4.85 16.75 -12.52
C VAL A 162 5.39 15.82 -13.63
N ARG A 163 4.76 15.78 -14.81
CA ARG A 163 5.19 14.93 -15.93
C ARG A 163 6.67 15.14 -16.28
N GLY A 164 7.09 16.40 -16.36
CA GLY A 164 8.49 16.76 -16.63
C GLY A 164 9.45 16.26 -15.56
N ASP A 165 9.05 16.35 -14.29
CA ASP A 165 9.85 15.86 -13.16
C ASP A 165 9.95 14.34 -13.14
N LEU A 166 8.87 13.62 -13.45
CA LEU A 166 8.90 12.17 -13.62
C LEU A 166 9.91 11.77 -14.71
N GLY A 167 10.00 12.53 -15.81
CA GLY A 167 11.01 12.31 -16.84
C GLY A 167 12.45 12.47 -16.30
N VAL A 168 12.69 13.46 -15.45
CA VAL A 168 13.99 13.66 -14.78
C VAL A 168 14.31 12.47 -13.86
N LEU A 169 13.34 12.04 -13.07
CA LEU A 169 13.53 10.98 -12.07
C LEU A 169 13.72 9.60 -12.69
N LEU A 170 13.01 9.27 -13.76
CA LEU A 170 13.18 8.01 -14.49
C LEU A 170 14.52 7.98 -15.26
N ALA A 171 14.94 9.13 -15.82
CA ALA A 171 16.29 9.27 -16.41
C ALA A 171 17.38 9.11 -15.33
N PHE A 172 17.16 9.59 -14.11
CA PHE A 172 18.05 9.36 -12.99
C PHE A 172 18.16 7.86 -12.64
N LEU A 173 17.05 7.15 -12.53
CA LEU A 173 17.06 5.70 -12.25
C LEU A 173 17.84 4.91 -13.32
N THR A 174 17.71 5.31 -14.59
CA THR A 174 18.51 4.76 -15.68
C THR A 174 19.99 5.09 -15.49
N ARG A 175 20.33 6.36 -15.23
CA ARG A 175 21.72 6.84 -15.04
C ARG A 175 22.45 6.14 -13.90
N VAL A 176 21.75 5.83 -12.81
CA VAL A 176 22.34 5.11 -11.66
C VAL A 176 22.28 3.58 -11.81
N GLU A 177 21.95 3.09 -13.01
CA GLU A 177 21.90 1.67 -13.34
C GLU A 177 20.91 0.89 -12.45
N PHE A 178 19.81 1.52 -12.03
CA PHE A 178 18.81 0.87 -11.18
C PHE A 178 18.29 -0.44 -11.79
N PRO A 179 17.93 -0.55 -13.09
CA PRO A 179 17.48 -1.82 -13.66
C PRO A 179 18.52 -2.94 -13.53
N ARG A 180 19.80 -2.63 -13.74
CA ARG A 180 20.90 -3.59 -13.59
C ARG A 180 21.08 -4.00 -12.12
N ILE A 181 21.01 -3.04 -11.19
CA ILE A 181 21.08 -3.27 -9.74
C ILE A 181 19.91 -4.14 -9.30
N TRP A 182 18.69 -3.81 -9.71
CA TRP A 182 17.48 -4.53 -9.36
C TRP A 182 17.56 -6.00 -9.79
N ARG A 183 17.93 -6.27 -11.05
CA ARG A 183 18.09 -7.65 -11.55
C ARG A 183 19.18 -8.43 -10.81
N ALA A 184 20.30 -7.79 -10.50
CA ALA A 184 21.45 -8.46 -9.92
C ALA A 184 21.34 -8.66 -8.40
N GLU A 185 20.73 -7.71 -7.70
CA GLU A 185 20.76 -7.64 -6.23
C GLU A 185 19.39 -7.91 -5.60
N TYR A 186 18.30 -7.41 -6.17
CA TYR A 186 16.97 -7.44 -5.54
C TYR A 186 16.08 -8.56 -6.05
N LEU A 187 16.02 -8.77 -7.37
CA LEU A 187 15.21 -9.80 -8.00
C LEU A 187 15.44 -11.21 -7.40
N PRO A 188 16.69 -11.68 -7.16
CA PRO A 188 16.88 -13.01 -6.58
C PRO A 188 16.26 -13.16 -5.19
N GLN A 189 16.31 -12.10 -4.37
CA GLN A 189 15.71 -12.09 -3.03
C GLN A 189 14.19 -12.08 -3.12
N VAL A 190 13.63 -11.31 -4.05
CA VAL A 190 12.19 -11.24 -4.31
C VAL A 190 11.66 -12.58 -4.83
N GLU A 191 12.35 -13.22 -5.77
CA GLU A 191 11.96 -14.54 -6.30
C GLU A 191 12.03 -15.63 -5.22
N GLN A 192 13.02 -15.55 -4.32
CA GLN A 192 13.08 -16.43 -3.15
C GLN A 192 11.87 -16.21 -2.22
N ALA A 193 11.51 -14.95 -1.95
CA ALA A 193 10.33 -14.61 -1.16
C ALA A 193 9.04 -15.13 -1.83
N ILE A 194 8.89 -14.94 -3.14
CA ILE A 194 7.77 -15.46 -3.93
C ILE A 194 7.67 -16.99 -3.81
N ALA A 195 8.79 -17.70 -3.93
CA ALA A 195 8.79 -19.17 -3.79
C ALA A 195 8.33 -19.62 -2.40
N GLY A 196 8.78 -18.93 -1.34
CA GLY A 196 8.34 -19.20 0.03
C GLY A 196 6.88 -18.82 0.30
N LEU A 197 6.41 -17.72 -0.31
CA LEU A 197 5.04 -17.23 -0.18
C LEU A 197 4.05 -18.15 -0.91
N ALA A 198 4.39 -18.66 -2.09
CA ALA A 198 3.53 -19.52 -2.91
C ALA A 198 2.95 -20.71 -2.11
N ALA A 199 3.80 -21.40 -1.35
CA ALA A 199 3.38 -22.52 -0.51
C ALA A 199 2.45 -22.08 0.64
N LYS A 200 2.63 -20.86 1.15
CA LYS A 200 1.88 -20.33 2.29
C LYS A 200 0.54 -19.71 1.88
N VAL A 201 0.38 -19.24 0.65
CA VAL A 201 -0.90 -18.71 0.13
C VAL A 201 -1.81 -19.79 -0.44
N ALA A 202 -1.26 -20.96 -0.77
CA ALA A 202 -2.02 -22.09 -1.30
C ALA A 202 -3.27 -22.51 -0.50
N PRO A 203 -3.32 -22.46 0.84
CA PRO A 203 -4.53 -22.83 1.59
C PRO A 203 -5.56 -21.70 1.71
N HIS A 204 -5.30 -20.51 1.15
CA HIS A 204 -6.11 -19.31 1.40
C HIS A 204 -6.96 -18.92 0.19
N ASP A 205 -8.27 -19.17 0.29
CA ASP A 205 -9.28 -18.80 -0.71
C ASP A 205 -9.89 -17.43 -0.41
N VAL A 206 -9.09 -16.37 -0.51
CA VAL A 206 -9.49 -15.00 -0.16
C VAL A 206 -10.68 -14.49 -1.00
N VAL A 207 -10.78 -14.90 -2.26
CA VAL A 207 -11.93 -14.57 -3.11
C VAL A 207 -13.19 -15.22 -2.55
N GLY A 208 -13.15 -16.53 -2.26
CA GLY A 208 -14.30 -17.23 -1.69
C GLY A 208 -14.72 -16.67 -0.33
N TRP A 209 -13.77 -16.29 0.52
CA TRP A 209 -14.06 -15.66 1.81
C TRP A 209 -14.76 -14.31 1.66
N ASN A 210 -14.28 -13.46 0.76
CA ASN A 210 -14.89 -12.15 0.52
C ASN A 210 -16.26 -12.29 -0.15
N GLU A 211 -16.42 -13.18 -1.14
CA GLU A 211 -17.71 -13.47 -1.78
C GLU A 211 -18.75 -13.92 -0.75
N ALA A 212 -18.34 -14.73 0.24
CA ALA A 212 -19.22 -15.18 1.31
C ALA A 212 -19.72 -14.04 2.20
N VAL A 213 -18.88 -13.04 2.50
CA VAL A 213 -19.30 -11.88 3.32
C VAL A 213 -20.04 -10.85 2.49
N LEU A 214 -19.66 -10.64 1.23
CA LEU A 214 -20.31 -9.69 0.33
C LEU A 214 -21.69 -10.16 -0.12
N GLY A 215 -21.92 -11.47 -0.19
CA GLY A 215 -23.16 -12.06 -0.71
C GLY A 215 -23.31 -11.91 -2.23
N ARG A 216 -22.19 -11.72 -2.95
CA ARG A 216 -22.12 -11.64 -4.41
C ARG A 216 -20.79 -12.17 -4.94
N GLU A 217 -20.77 -12.63 -6.18
CA GLU A 217 -19.53 -13.00 -6.86
C GLU A 217 -18.72 -11.76 -7.27
N LEU A 218 -17.39 -11.82 -7.12
CA LEU A 218 -16.46 -10.73 -7.47
C LEU A 218 -15.94 -10.84 -8.91
N GLN A 219 -16.18 -11.97 -9.61
CA GLN A 219 -15.67 -12.23 -10.97
C GLN A 219 -14.16 -11.99 -11.09
N VAL A 220 -13.38 -12.53 -10.16
CA VAL A 220 -11.91 -12.44 -10.15
C VAL A 220 -11.31 -13.57 -11.00
N PRO A 221 -10.82 -13.33 -12.23
CA PRO A 221 -10.17 -14.37 -13.03
C PRO A 221 -8.85 -14.83 -12.40
N ALA A 222 -8.08 -13.88 -11.86
CA ALA A 222 -6.83 -14.13 -11.17
C ALA A 222 -6.49 -12.94 -10.26
N LEU A 223 -5.99 -13.22 -9.07
CA LEU A 223 -5.52 -12.23 -8.11
C LEU A 223 -3.99 -12.15 -8.18
N SER A 224 -3.44 -11.04 -8.65
CA SER A 224 -2.00 -10.86 -8.74
C SER A 224 -1.45 -10.10 -7.54
N ALA A 225 -0.45 -10.68 -6.88
CA ALA A 225 0.38 -10.00 -5.90
C ALA A 225 1.74 -9.68 -6.53
N HIS A 226 2.04 -8.40 -6.67
CA HIS A 226 3.37 -7.94 -7.01
C HIS A 226 4.22 -7.88 -5.75
N VAL A 227 5.19 -8.79 -5.62
CA VAL A 227 6.08 -8.86 -4.47
C VAL A 227 7.30 -8.00 -4.75
N LEU A 228 7.53 -6.99 -3.90
CA LEU A 228 8.48 -5.89 -4.15
C LEU A 228 9.52 -5.76 -3.04
N LYS A 229 10.64 -5.12 -3.34
CA LYS A 229 11.68 -4.78 -2.36
C LYS A 229 11.34 -3.50 -1.56
N PHE A 230 10.59 -2.57 -2.16
CA PHE A 230 10.38 -1.22 -1.62
C PHE A 230 8.92 -0.89 -1.27
N ALA A 231 8.02 -1.88 -1.16
CA ALA A 231 6.60 -1.61 -0.85
C ALA A 231 6.37 -1.21 0.61
N LYS A 232 7.24 -1.64 1.54
CA LYS A 232 7.09 -1.37 2.97
C LYS A 232 7.05 0.13 3.29
N PRO A 233 6.14 0.60 4.17
CA PRO A 233 5.24 -0.16 5.05
C PRO A 233 3.85 -0.48 4.48
N HIS A 234 3.62 -0.31 3.19
CA HIS A 234 2.28 -0.38 2.62
C HIS A 234 1.99 -1.75 1.98
N GLY A 235 0.73 -2.17 2.06
CA GLY A 235 0.10 -2.93 0.98
C GLY A 235 -0.55 -1.92 0.06
N ILE A 236 -0.39 -2.06 -1.26
CA ILE A 236 -0.83 -1.01 -2.20
C ILE A 236 -1.78 -1.61 -3.23
N ARG A 237 -3.03 -1.14 -3.26
CA ARG A 237 -3.93 -1.38 -4.38
C ARG A 237 -3.38 -0.79 -5.67
N VAL A 238 -3.49 -1.54 -6.75
CA VAL A 238 -3.39 -0.99 -8.11
C VAL A 238 -4.57 -1.47 -8.95
N THR A 239 -4.70 -0.99 -10.17
CA THR A 239 -5.91 -1.25 -10.99
C THR A 239 -6.09 -2.74 -11.31
N GLY A 240 -7.34 -3.16 -11.53
CA GLY A 240 -7.70 -4.56 -11.71
C GLY A 240 -7.57 -5.37 -10.42
N TRP A 241 -7.42 -6.70 -10.54
CA TRP A 241 -7.25 -7.62 -9.42
C TRP A 241 -5.79 -7.77 -9.02
N ASN A 242 -5.14 -6.62 -8.77
CA ASN A 242 -3.71 -6.54 -8.52
C ASN A 242 -3.44 -5.73 -7.25
N PHE A 243 -2.42 -6.14 -6.49
CA PHE A 243 -1.92 -5.36 -5.37
C PHE A 243 -0.41 -5.56 -5.22
N LEU A 244 0.24 -4.66 -4.48
CA LEU A 244 1.66 -4.69 -4.18
C LEU A 244 1.87 -5.11 -2.72
N THR A 245 2.85 -5.96 -2.48
CA THR A 245 3.25 -6.43 -1.13
C THR A 245 4.77 -6.45 -1.03
N ASP A 246 5.30 -6.31 0.19
CA ASP A 246 6.73 -6.32 0.42
C ASP A 246 7.27 -7.75 0.56
N ALA A 247 8.44 -8.02 -0.02
CA ALA A 247 9.11 -9.32 0.01
C ALA A 247 9.47 -9.78 1.44
N THR A 248 9.54 -8.86 2.40
CA THR A 248 9.82 -9.18 3.81
C THR A 248 8.57 -9.47 4.63
N TYR A 249 7.37 -9.31 4.08
CA TYR A 249 6.15 -9.52 4.82
C TYR A 249 5.89 -11.00 5.12
N PRO A 250 5.45 -11.30 6.35
CA PRO A 250 4.83 -12.57 6.67
C PRO A 250 3.65 -12.87 5.72
N ALA A 251 3.38 -14.16 5.50
CA ALA A 251 2.32 -14.57 4.57
C ALA A 251 0.94 -14.15 5.05
N ASP A 252 0.68 -14.18 6.35
CA ASP A 252 -0.54 -13.69 6.99
C ASP A 252 -0.79 -12.21 6.70
N VAL A 253 0.26 -11.37 6.70
CA VAL A 253 0.15 -9.96 6.29
C VAL A 253 -0.25 -9.87 4.82
N THR A 254 0.40 -10.63 3.94
CA THR A 254 0.07 -10.60 2.49
C THR A 254 -1.33 -11.12 2.20
N VAL A 255 -1.79 -12.15 2.91
CA VAL A 255 -3.14 -12.71 2.76
C VAL A 255 -4.18 -11.74 3.30
N LYS A 256 -3.94 -11.10 4.46
CA LYS A 256 -4.79 -10.02 4.98
C LYS A 256 -4.89 -8.87 3.97
N THR A 257 -3.76 -8.41 3.42
CA THR A 257 -3.76 -7.38 2.37
C THR A 257 -4.62 -7.83 1.18
N ALA A 258 -4.50 -9.06 0.72
CA ALA A 258 -5.36 -9.55 -0.36
C ALA A 258 -6.85 -9.54 -0.01
N VAL A 259 -7.23 -9.94 1.22
CA VAL A 259 -8.61 -9.84 1.72
C VAL A 259 -9.08 -8.39 1.63
N HIS A 260 -8.29 -7.44 2.13
CA HIS A 260 -8.60 -6.02 2.13
C HIS A 260 -8.74 -5.43 0.71
N GLU A 261 -7.74 -5.63 -0.13
CA GLU A 261 -7.63 -4.96 -1.43
C GLU A 261 -8.70 -5.44 -2.44
N LEU A 262 -9.19 -6.66 -2.28
CA LEU A 262 -10.33 -7.18 -3.04
C LEU A 262 -11.65 -6.47 -2.71
N LEU A 263 -11.72 -5.81 -1.56
CA LEU A 263 -12.90 -5.12 -1.07
C LEU A 263 -12.91 -3.65 -1.50
N HIS A 264 -12.00 -3.17 -2.34
CA HIS A 264 -11.96 -1.75 -2.72
C HIS A 264 -12.48 -1.48 -4.14
N PRO A 265 -13.70 -0.91 -4.31
CA PRO A 265 -14.70 -0.59 -3.27
C PRO A 265 -15.56 -1.81 -2.88
N PRO A 266 -16.14 -1.86 -1.66
CA PRO A 266 -16.84 -3.06 -1.20
C PRO A 266 -18.23 -3.18 -1.84
N PHE A 267 -18.76 -2.03 -2.26
CA PHE A 267 -20.02 -1.85 -2.95
C PHE A 267 -20.00 -0.56 -3.77
N THR A 268 -20.96 -0.41 -4.68
CA THR A 268 -21.15 0.85 -5.41
C THR A 268 -21.91 1.86 -4.54
N ARG A 269 -21.42 3.10 -4.50
CA ARG A 269 -22.07 4.23 -3.79
C ARG A 269 -23.21 4.81 -4.62
N GLU A 270 -24.39 4.21 -4.51
CA GLU A 270 -25.60 4.65 -5.20
C GLU A 270 -26.86 4.55 -4.32
N GLY A 271 -27.90 5.30 -4.71
CA GLY A 271 -29.26 5.15 -4.19
C GLY A 271 -29.41 5.42 -2.69
N GLU A 272 -30.28 4.64 -2.04
CA GLU A 272 -30.61 4.83 -0.62
C GLU A 272 -29.40 4.61 0.30
N LEU A 273 -28.55 3.62 0.01
CA LEU A 273 -27.38 3.34 0.83
C LEU A 273 -26.41 4.52 0.83
N ASP A 274 -26.13 5.11 -0.34
CA ASP A 274 -25.27 6.29 -0.43
C ASP A 274 -25.83 7.46 0.38
N ALA A 275 -27.14 7.73 0.26
CA ALA A 275 -27.78 8.80 1.03
C ALA A 275 -27.66 8.59 2.56
N LYS A 276 -27.83 7.35 3.05
CA LYS A 276 -27.69 7.04 4.48
C LYS A 276 -26.24 7.12 4.95
N LEU A 277 -25.29 6.62 4.17
CA LEU A 277 -23.87 6.73 4.49
C LEU A 277 -23.41 8.19 4.48
N SER A 278 -23.85 9.01 3.53
CA SER A 278 -23.54 10.46 3.54
C SER A 278 -24.16 11.19 4.73
N ALA A 279 -25.32 10.77 5.22
CA ALA A 279 -25.85 11.30 6.48
C ALA A 279 -25.00 10.89 7.69
N LEU A 280 -24.51 9.64 7.72
CA LEU A 280 -23.59 9.16 8.76
C LEU A 280 -22.22 9.87 8.69
N GLU A 281 -21.73 10.15 7.49
CA GLU A 281 -20.48 10.89 7.25
C GLU A 281 -20.54 12.29 7.89
N ALA A 282 -21.72 12.89 8.03
CA ALA A 282 -21.91 14.17 8.70
C ALA A 282 -21.94 14.09 10.25
N ASP A 283 -21.83 12.89 10.84
CA ASP A 283 -21.80 12.68 12.29
C ASP A 283 -20.63 13.48 12.92
N PRO A 284 -20.88 14.27 13.99
CA PRO A 284 -19.84 15.10 14.60
C PRO A 284 -18.62 14.33 15.09
N TYR A 285 -18.81 13.12 15.61
CA TYR A 285 -17.72 12.25 16.07
C TYR A 285 -16.94 11.71 14.89
N PHE A 286 -17.62 11.28 13.83
CA PHE A 286 -16.97 10.82 12.60
C PHE A 286 -16.15 11.93 11.93
N GLN A 287 -16.72 13.12 11.82
CA GLN A 287 -16.03 14.31 11.31
C GLN A 287 -14.84 14.73 12.18
N ARG A 288 -14.87 14.43 13.48
CA ARG A 288 -13.74 14.66 14.37
C ARG A 288 -12.57 13.73 14.03
N LEU A 289 -12.82 12.45 13.79
CA LEU A 289 -11.81 11.47 13.36
C LEU A 289 -11.12 11.94 12.07
N VAL A 290 -11.90 12.33 11.06
CA VAL A 290 -11.37 12.82 9.77
C VAL A 290 -10.45 14.02 9.95
N ARG A 291 -10.77 14.95 10.87
CA ARG A 291 -9.96 16.17 11.08
C ARG A 291 -8.74 15.97 11.97
N GLU A 292 -8.81 15.07 12.96
CA GLU A 292 -7.83 15.00 14.05
C GLU A 292 -6.81 13.85 13.92
N HIS A 293 -7.08 12.83 13.09
CA HIS A 293 -6.12 11.74 12.87
C HIS A 293 -4.84 12.22 12.16
N ASP A 294 -3.78 11.42 12.24
CA ASP A 294 -2.54 11.69 11.51
C ASP A 294 -2.77 11.52 10.00
N PRO A 295 -2.68 12.60 9.18
CA PRO A 295 -2.94 12.51 7.74
C PRO A 295 -1.94 11.60 7.01
N ALA A 296 -0.84 11.18 7.65
CA ALA A 296 0.06 10.18 7.09
C ALA A 296 -0.58 8.79 6.94
N PHE A 297 -1.69 8.50 7.63
CA PHE A 297 -2.47 7.26 7.46
C PHE A 297 -3.36 7.28 6.21
N GLY A 298 -3.68 8.45 5.65
CA GLY A 298 -4.59 8.58 4.50
C GLY A 298 -5.99 9.02 4.92
N TYR A 299 -7.03 8.61 4.19
CA TYR A 299 -8.46 8.79 4.57
C TYR A 299 -8.88 10.19 5.05
N THR A 300 -8.33 11.24 4.44
CA THR A 300 -8.52 12.65 4.83
C THR A 300 -9.87 13.26 4.43
N SER A 301 -10.82 12.43 3.97
CA SER A 301 -12.20 12.82 3.69
C SER A 301 -13.17 11.84 4.34
N ALA A 302 -14.35 12.32 4.71
CA ALA A 302 -15.37 11.49 5.35
C ALA A 302 -15.81 10.31 4.48
N ARG A 303 -15.95 10.55 3.18
CA ARG A 303 -16.27 9.49 2.22
C ARG A 303 -15.15 8.46 2.13
N GLY A 304 -13.90 8.91 2.02
CA GLY A 304 -12.73 8.02 1.99
C GLY A 304 -12.64 7.15 3.25
N LEU A 305 -12.83 7.74 4.43
CA LEU A 305 -12.85 6.99 5.68
C LEU A 305 -14.04 6.03 5.78
N THR A 306 -15.21 6.39 5.26
CA THR A 306 -16.39 5.50 5.30
C THR A 306 -16.23 4.31 4.36
N GLU A 307 -15.70 4.52 3.16
CA GLU A 307 -15.39 3.43 2.22
C GLU A 307 -14.33 2.49 2.80
N GLU A 308 -13.28 3.06 3.41
CA GLU A 308 -12.26 2.30 4.14
C GLU A 308 -12.85 1.49 5.29
N ASP A 309 -13.61 2.13 6.19
CA ASP A 309 -14.16 1.47 7.36
C ASP A 309 -15.12 0.33 6.97
N CYS A 310 -15.83 0.47 5.85
CA CYS A 310 -16.68 -0.59 5.31
C CYS A 310 -15.88 -1.80 4.80
N ALA A 311 -14.75 -1.57 4.12
CA ALA A 311 -13.86 -2.63 3.67
C ALA A 311 -13.13 -3.28 4.86
N GLU A 312 -12.61 -2.46 5.77
CA GLU A 312 -11.83 -2.93 6.91
C GLU A 312 -12.66 -3.75 7.90
N ALA A 313 -13.94 -3.41 8.09
CA ALA A 313 -14.84 -4.24 8.89
C ALA A 313 -14.92 -5.69 8.40
N ILE A 314 -15.01 -5.87 7.07
CA ILE A 314 -15.03 -7.20 6.45
C ILE A 314 -13.66 -7.86 6.57
N ASP A 315 -12.59 -7.13 6.24
CA ASP A 315 -11.22 -7.64 6.36
C ASP A 315 -10.97 -8.17 7.76
N VAL A 316 -11.13 -7.35 8.79
CA VAL A 316 -10.82 -7.74 10.17
C VAL A 316 -11.71 -8.90 10.61
N TYR A 317 -12.98 -8.93 10.21
CA TYR A 317 -13.88 -10.06 10.48
C TYR A 317 -13.39 -11.37 9.85
N VAL A 318 -13.04 -11.36 8.56
CA VAL A 318 -12.51 -12.53 7.84
C VAL A 318 -11.16 -12.94 8.42
N SER A 319 -10.25 -11.97 8.58
CA SER A 319 -8.89 -12.18 9.07
C SER A 319 -8.85 -12.71 10.50
N GLU A 320 -9.76 -12.32 11.38
CA GLU A 320 -9.88 -12.92 12.73
C GLU A 320 -10.30 -14.39 12.62
N ARG A 321 -11.32 -14.69 11.79
CA ARG A 321 -11.84 -16.05 11.62
C ARG A 321 -10.82 -17.01 11.01
N GLU A 322 -10.03 -16.54 10.06
CA GLU A 322 -9.00 -17.32 9.38
C GLU A 322 -7.65 -17.32 10.13
N GLY A 323 -7.57 -16.68 11.30
CA GLY A 323 -6.38 -16.69 12.16
C GLY A 323 -5.18 -15.91 11.61
N LEU A 324 -5.46 -14.88 10.80
CA LEU A 324 -4.48 -14.02 10.15
C LEU A 324 -4.04 -12.83 11.02
N LEU A 325 -4.85 -12.42 12.00
CA LEU A 325 -4.52 -11.27 12.85
C LEU A 325 -3.42 -11.64 13.85
N ARG A 326 -2.25 -11.00 13.72
CA ARG A 326 -1.09 -11.18 14.59
C ARG A 326 -0.43 -9.87 14.96
N ASN A 327 0.13 -9.83 16.17
CA ASN A 327 1.00 -8.73 16.56
C ASN A 327 2.44 -8.91 16.02
N ARG A 328 3.34 -7.98 16.32
CA ARG A 328 4.74 -8.01 15.85
C ARG A 328 5.52 -9.22 16.35
N GLU A 329 5.12 -9.81 17.48
CA GLU A 329 5.70 -11.01 18.05
C GLU A 329 5.04 -12.31 17.52
N GLY A 330 4.06 -12.20 16.62
CA GLY A 330 3.35 -13.34 16.02
C GLY A 330 2.21 -13.92 16.87
N ARG A 331 1.88 -13.27 18.00
CA ARG A 331 0.75 -13.66 18.86
C ARG A 331 -0.58 -13.35 18.16
N PRO A 332 -1.56 -14.26 18.18
CA PRO A 332 -2.91 -13.98 17.69
C PRO A 332 -3.53 -12.76 18.37
N LEU A 333 -4.25 -11.98 17.57
CA LEU A 333 -5.05 -10.83 18.02
C LEU A 333 -6.53 -11.08 17.76
N THR A 334 -7.37 -10.55 18.64
CA THR A 334 -8.79 -10.31 18.32
C THR A 334 -8.93 -9.10 17.41
N GLY A 335 -10.05 -8.98 16.70
CA GLY A 335 -10.32 -7.78 15.89
C GLY A 335 -10.34 -6.49 16.72
N ALA A 336 -10.86 -6.54 17.95
CA ALA A 336 -10.84 -5.39 18.87
C ALA A 336 -9.43 -4.96 19.26
N GLU A 337 -8.53 -5.91 19.52
CA GLU A 337 -7.12 -5.60 19.80
C GLU A 337 -6.41 -5.03 18.57
N PHE A 338 -6.76 -5.52 17.37
CA PHE A 338 -6.25 -4.98 16.10
C PHE A 338 -6.69 -3.53 15.91
N PHE A 339 -7.99 -3.25 15.92
CA PHE A 339 -8.53 -1.89 15.72
C PHE A 339 -7.96 -0.88 16.71
N ARG A 340 -7.82 -1.25 17.99
CA ARG A 340 -7.22 -0.37 19.00
C ARG A 340 -5.79 0.06 18.66
N ALA A 341 -5.01 -0.82 18.02
CA ALA A 341 -3.61 -0.59 17.70
C ALA A 341 -3.37 -0.05 16.29
N HIS A 342 -4.31 -0.27 15.38
CA HIS A 342 -4.24 0.13 13.99
C HIS A 342 -4.64 1.59 13.83
N ASP A 343 -3.79 2.37 13.16
CA ASP A 343 -4.00 3.77 12.77
C ASP A 343 -4.54 4.63 13.93
N ASP A 344 -3.91 4.44 15.09
CA ASP A 344 -4.24 5.10 16.36
C ASP A 344 -5.72 4.97 16.77
N GLY A 345 -6.37 3.89 16.34
CA GLY A 345 -7.74 3.54 16.70
C GLY A 345 -8.81 4.28 15.91
N MET A 346 -8.46 4.96 14.82
CA MET A 346 -9.40 5.86 14.12
C MET A 346 -10.60 5.16 13.45
N HIS A 347 -10.49 3.88 13.11
CA HIS A 347 -11.49 3.08 12.38
C HIS A 347 -12.68 2.64 13.25
N VAL A 348 -13.36 3.63 13.83
CA VAL A 348 -14.47 3.44 14.77
C VAL A 348 -15.70 2.83 14.08
N LEU A 349 -16.04 3.29 12.87
CA LEU A 349 -17.17 2.74 12.14
C LEU A 349 -16.85 1.30 11.74
N ALA A 350 -15.61 1.03 11.31
CA ALA A 350 -15.16 -0.33 10.98
C ALA A 350 -15.34 -1.28 12.17
N PHE A 351 -14.92 -0.86 13.36
CA PHE A 351 -15.10 -1.64 14.59
C PHE A 351 -16.58 -1.93 14.90
N VAL A 352 -17.46 -0.92 14.77
CA VAL A 352 -18.91 -1.12 14.98
C VAL A 352 -19.47 -2.12 13.97
N LEU A 353 -19.12 -1.99 12.69
CA LEU A 353 -19.57 -2.90 11.63
C LEU A 353 -19.03 -4.32 11.83
N TYR A 354 -17.76 -4.47 12.23
CA TYR A 354 -17.14 -5.75 12.58
C TYR A 354 -17.90 -6.46 13.72
N GLU A 355 -18.27 -5.74 14.78
CA GLU A 355 -19.07 -6.30 15.87
C GLU A 355 -20.46 -6.76 15.39
N GLU A 356 -21.08 -6.03 14.47
CA GLU A 356 -22.36 -6.42 13.85
C GLU A 356 -22.22 -7.64 12.92
N LEU A 357 -21.12 -7.75 12.17
CA LEU A 357 -20.79 -8.92 11.36
C LEU A 357 -20.61 -10.16 12.26
N LYS A 358 -19.95 -10.02 13.41
CA LYS A 358 -19.83 -11.10 14.40
C LYS A 358 -21.17 -11.52 14.97
N ARG A 359 -22.07 -10.57 15.26
CA ARG A 359 -23.44 -10.87 15.73
C ARG A 359 -24.28 -11.57 14.68
N ALA A 360 -24.18 -11.15 13.42
CA ALA A 360 -24.88 -11.80 12.30
C ALA A 360 -24.35 -13.21 12.02
N GLY A 361 -23.04 -13.41 12.18
CA GLY A 361 -22.37 -14.69 11.99
C GLY A 361 -22.23 -15.09 10.51
N PRO A 362 -21.64 -16.26 10.24
CA PRO A 362 -21.35 -16.74 8.88
C PRO A 362 -22.60 -17.15 8.09
N SER A 363 -23.73 -17.35 8.76
CA SER A 363 -25.01 -17.72 8.15
C SER A 363 -25.84 -16.51 7.70
N ARG A 364 -25.25 -15.31 7.67
CA ARG A 364 -25.90 -14.10 7.19
C ARG A 364 -26.39 -14.29 5.75
N GLU A 365 -27.64 -13.95 5.50
CA GLU A 365 -28.22 -13.95 4.16
C GLU A 365 -28.18 -12.55 3.52
N GLY A 366 -28.24 -12.50 2.19
CA GLY A 366 -28.30 -11.27 1.41
C GLY A 366 -26.94 -10.61 1.14
N THR A 367 -26.96 -9.46 0.47
CA THR A 367 -25.73 -8.73 0.13
C THR A 367 -25.24 -7.88 1.31
N TYR A 368 -23.97 -7.44 1.27
CA TYR A 368 -23.42 -6.56 2.31
C TYR A 368 -24.14 -5.20 2.35
N GLU A 369 -24.55 -4.68 1.20
CA GLU A 369 -25.35 -3.46 1.09
C GLU A 369 -26.70 -3.60 1.82
N ALA A 370 -27.39 -4.72 1.64
CA ALA A 370 -28.63 -5.00 2.36
C ALA A 370 -28.41 -5.13 3.88
N PHE A 371 -27.27 -5.71 4.28
CA PHE A 371 -26.87 -5.76 5.69
C PHE A 371 -26.66 -4.36 6.27
N LEU A 372 -25.94 -3.49 5.57
CA LEU A 372 -25.73 -2.09 5.99
C LEU A 372 -27.05 -1.32 6.09
N LEU A 373 -27.93 -1.43 5.08
CA LEU A 373 -29.26 -0.81 5.11
C LEU A 373 -30.08 -1.28 6.33
N GLY A 374 -30.07 -2.59 6.61
CA GLY A 374 -30.73 -3.14 7.79
C GLY A 374 -30.17 -2.59 9.11
N LEU A 375 -28.89 -2.22 9.18
CA LEU A 375 -28.32 -1.58 10.37
C LEU A 375 -28.86 -0.17 10.58
N PHE A 376 -29.08 0.60 9.51
CA PHE A 376 -29.75 1.89 9.62
C PHE A 376 -31.22 1.74 10.06
N GLU A 377 -31.95 0.78 9.50
CA GLU A 377 -33.36 0.52 9.86
C GLU A 377 -33.53 0.13 11.33
N ARG A 378 -32.57 -0.61 11.89
CA ARG A 378 -32.55 -0.99 13.32
C ARG A 378 -32.02 0.11 14.25
N GLY A 379 -31.63 1.27 13.72
CA GLY A 379 -31.06 2.37 14.49
C GLY A 379 -29.64 2.09 15.01
N VAL A 380 -28.92 1.13 14.44
CA VAL A 380 -27.53 0.83 14.81
C VAL A 380 -26.58 1.91 14.28
N LEU A 381 -26.79 2.33 13.03
CA LEU A 381 -26.02 3.40 12.36
C LEU A 381 -26.82 4.71 12.30
N GLU A 382 -27.44 5.10 13.41
CA GLU A 382 -28.18 6.36 13.49
C GLU A 382 -27.20 7.55 13.35
N PRO A 383 -27.42 8.50 12.40
CA PRO A 383 -26.60 9.71 12.30
C PRO A 383 -26.58 10.52 13.61
N GLY A 384 -25.38 10.90 14.08
CA GLY A 384 -25.18 11.53 15.39
C GLY A 384 -25.11 10.54 16.57
N GLY A 385 -25.29 9.24 16.31
CA GLY A 385 -25.26 8.17 17.31
C GLY A 385 -23.97 7.34 17.30
N LEU A 386 -23.00 7.62 16.42
CA LEU A 386 -21.84 6.74 16.21
C LEU A 386 -21.01 6.57 17.49
N GLU A 387 -20.66 7.67 18.16
CA GLU A 387 -19.87 7.60 19.41
C GLU A 387 -20.59 6.76 20.46
N ARG A 388 -21.88 7.03 20.69
CA ARG A 388 -22.69 6.28 21.65
C ARG A 388 -22.69 4.79 21.32
N ARG A 389 -22.81 4.43 20.04
CA ARG A 389 -22.78 3.03 19.60
C ARG A 389 -21.41 2.39 19.80
N PHE A 390 -20.34 3.09 19.49
CA PHE A 390 -18.96 2.65 19.70
C PHE A 390 -18.71 2.37 21.19
N ARG A 391 -18.99 3.34 22.07
CA ARG A 391 -18.77 3.20 23.52
C ARG A 391 -19.63 2.10 24.16
N ALA A 392 -20.81 1.84 23.61
CA ALA A 392 -21.67 0.76 24.08
C ALA A 392 -21.22 -0.64 23.62
N SER A 393 -20.31 -0.72 22.63
CA SER A 393 -19.88 -1.99 22.06
C SER A 393 -18.87 -2.70 22.99
N PRO A 394 -18.98 -4.04 23.14
CA PRO A 394 -17.99 -4.82 23.88
C PRO A 394 -16.60 -4.66 23.25
N GLY A 395 -15.57 -4.45 24.07
CA GLY A 395 -14.20 -4.30 23.57
C GLY A 395 -13.89 -2.94 22.93
N HIS A 396 -14.77 -1.93 23.10
CA HIS A 396 -14.42 -0.56 22.73
C HIS A 396 -13.12 -0.12 23.42
N TYR A 397 -12.46 0.87 22.83
CA TYR A 397 -11.16 1.32 23.26
C TYR A 397 -11.07 2.85 23.25
N PRO A 398 -10.09 3.44 23.97
CA PRO A 398 -9.75 4.84 23.82
C PRO A 398 -9.18 5.10 22.42
N VAL A 399 -9.70 6.10 21.73
CA VAL A 399 -9.25 6.47 20.39
C VAL A 399 -8.03 7.39 20.52
N LYS A 400 -6.83 6.84 20.29
CA LYS A 400 -5.57 7.59 20.40
C LYS A 400 -5.49 8.74 19.39
N ALA A 401 -6.07 8.57 18.20
CA ALA A 401 -6.19 9.62 17.18
C ALA A 401 -6.94 10.86 17.69
N LEU A 402 -7.79 10.70 18.71
CA LEU A 402 -8.53 11.79 19.35
C LEU A 402 -7.91 12.26 20.68
N GLY A 403 -6.68 11.82 20.99
CA GLY A 403 -5.97 12.13 22.22
C GLY A 403 -6.54 11.46 23.47
N GLU A 404 -7.34 10.41 23.32
CA GLU A 404 -7.94 9.70 24.45
C GLU A 404 -6.90 8.83 25.16
N ALA A 405 -6.83 8.94 26.49
CA ALA A 405 -5.96 8.12 27.30
C ALA A 405 -6.61 6.76 27.61
N ALA A 406 -5.78 5.71 27.72
CA ALA A 406 -6.22 4.47 28.35
C ALA A 406 -6.65 4.75 29.79
N ALA A 407 -7.82 4.24 30.18
CA ALA A 407 -8.23 4.26 31.58
C ALA A 407 -7.13 3.58 32.43
N PRO A 408 -6.74 4.18 33.56
CA PRO A 408 -5.62 3.71 34.38
C PRO A 408 -5.82 2.30 34.94
#